data_AF-A0A924QTR3-F1
#
_entry.id   AF-A0A924QTR3-F1
#
_cell.length_a   1.000
_cell.length_b   1.000
_cell.length_c   1.000
_cell.angle_alpha   90.00
_cell.angle_beta   90.00
_cell.angle_gamma   90.00
#
_symmetry.space_group_name_H-M   'P 1'
#
loop_
_entity.id
_entity.type
_entity.pdbx_description
1 polymer ?
#
loop_
_entity_poly.entity_id
_entity_poly.type
_entity_poly.pdbx_seq_one_letter_code
_entity_poly.pdbx_strand_id
1 'polypeptide(L)'
;MRELDYVHFTVLLDPVRRLAAATAVIVDGARLLDLDRADDWHLDPRMPSAEQTGEEVSARNDLDRGHLVRRRDPVWGDPATARLANEATFVFTGPVFDPADPPYSGIRIPRLFWKIAAWITAGVSSGPELSAAGFVLDQSAQLADIDLESTRADVADPPPLGGFTTFEVPVADIQQLTGLTLDALVAADRYQPSPVSDGQGGMRAIWRQLAQLSDIQL
;
A
#
# COMPACT_ATOMS: atom_id res chain seq x y z
N MET A 1 -4.20 2.81 -16.79
CA MET A 1 -3.03 2.47 -15.94
C MET A 1 -1.87 2.07 -16.83
N ARG A 2 -0.65 2.29 -16.37
CA ARG A 2 0.59 1.80 -16.98
C ARG A 2 1.21 0.76 -16.06
N GLU A 3 1.66 -0.35 -16.64
CA GLU A 3 2.31 -1.43 -15.90
C GLU A 3 3.83 -1.24 -15.98
N LEU A 4 4.48 -1.21 -14.82
CA LEU A 4 5.92 -1.03 -14.68
C LEU A 4 6.47 -2.25 -13.94
N ASP A 5 7.02 -3.18 -14.71
CA ASP A 5 7.64 -4.38 -14.16
C ASP A 5 9.06 -4.07 -13.68
N TYR A 6 9.35 -4.58 -12.48
CA TYR A 6 10.64 -4.59 -11.85
C TYR A 6 10.98 -6.01 -11.40
N VAL A 7 12.21 -6.20 -10.93
CA VAL A 7 12.63 -7.47 -10.35
C VAL A 7 11.83 -7.71 -9.07
N HIS A 8 11.00 -8.77 -9.10
CA HIS A 8 10.14 -9.25 -8.01
C HIS A 8 8.95 -8.37 -7.63
N PHE A 9 8.70 -7.26 -8.32
CA PHE A 9 7.49 -6.47 -8.10
C PHE A 9 7.04 -5.73 -9.35
N THR A 10 5.77 -5.36 -9.38
CA THR A 10 5.15 -4.56 -10.44
C THR A 10 4.45 -3.36 -9.81
N VAL A 11 4.51 -2.22 -10.50
CA VAL A 11 3.75 -1.01 -10.15
C VAL A 11 2.72 -0.74 -11.24
N LEU A 12 1.47 -0.53 -10.83
CA LEU A 12 0.42 0.00 -11.70
C LEU A 12 0.34 1.51 -11.50
N LEU A 13 0.87 2.29 -12.45
CA LEU A 13 0.89 3.75 -12.41
C LEU A 13 -0.37 4.34 -13.06
N ASP A 14 -0.99 5.32 -12.41
CA ASP A 14 -1.98 6.20 -13.02
C ASP A 14 -1.26 7.45 -13.56
N PRO A 15 -1.11 7.60 -14.90
CA PRO A 15 -0.37 8.72 -15.49
C PRO A 15 -1.09 10.07 -15.36
N VAL A 16 -2.41 10.07 -15.12
CA VAL A 16 -3.19 11.31 -14.91
C VAL A 16 -2.98 11.79 -13.49
N ARG A 17 -2.98 10.87 -12.51
CA ARG A 17 -2.74 11.19 -11.11
C ARG A 17 -1.26 11.30 -10.76
N ARG A 18 -0.38 10.80 -11.64
CA ARG A 18 1.09 10.75 -11.48
C ARG A 18 1.57 9.87 -10.32
N LEU A 19 0.78 8.85 -9.95
CA LEU A 19 0.91 8.07 -8.71
C LEU A 19 0.54 6.60 -8.94
N ALA A 20 1.07 5.69 -8.12
CA ALA A 20 0.70 4.29 -8.25
C ALA A 20 -0.73 4.07 -7.77
N ALA A 21 -1.49 3.31 -8.56
CA ALA A 21 -2.77 2.71 -8.21
C ALA A 21 -2.59 1.45 -7.36
N ALA A 22 -1.51 0.69 -7.57
CA ALA A 22 -1.17 -0.49 -6.79
C ALA A 22 0.29 -0.88 -7.00
N THR A 23 0.84 -1.64 -6.05
CA THR A 23 2.09 -2.38 -6.22
C THR A 23 1.90 -3.82 -5.78
N ALA A 24 2.44 -4.77 -6.53
CA ALA A 24 2.43 -6.19 -6.18
C ALA A 24 3.88 -6.67 -6.06
N VAL A 25 4.27 -7.24 -4.91
CA VAL A 25 5.62 -7.75 -4.65
C VAL A 25 5.56 -9.23 -4.29
N ILE A 26 6.48 -10.00 -4.87
CA ILE A 26 6.71 -11.39 -4.53
C ILE A 26 7.83 -11.46 -3.49
N VAL A 27 7.60 -12.22 -2.41
CA VAL A 27 8.55 -12.42 -1.33
C VAL A 27 8.93 -13.89 -1.24
N ASP A 28 10.21 -14.20 -1.45
CA ASP A 28 10.78 -15.51 -1.13
C ASP A 28 11.59 -15.41 0.18
N GLY A 29 10.91 -15.71 1.30
CA GLY A 29 11.50 -15.64 2.64
C GLY A 29 12.72 -16.54 2.83
N ALA A 30 12.84 -17.64 2.09
CA ALA A 30 13.95 -18.59 2.22
C ALA A 30 15.23 -18.09 1.53
N ARG A 31 15.11 -17.11 0.63
CA ARG A 31 16.21 -16.60 -0.20
C ARG A 31 16.51 -15.13 0.03
N LEU A 32 15.95 -14.53 1.09
CA LEU A 32 16.20 -13.14 1.47
C LEU A 32 17.69 -12.88 1.71
N LEU A 33 18.16 -11.75 1.21
CA LEU A 33 19.49 -11.22 1.50
C LEU A 33 19.37 -9.91 2.28
N ASP A 34 20.31 -9.67 3.19
CA ASP A 34 20.44 -8.37 3.84
C ASP A 34 21.45 -7.53 3.05
N LEU A 35 20.95 -6.47 2.41
CA LEU A 35 21.73 -5.54 1.62
C LEU A 35 21.55 -4.13 2.15
N ASP A 36 22.62 -3.34 2.03
CA ASP A 36 22.63 -1.94 2.42
C ASP A 36 21.59 -1.12 1.63
N ARG A 37 21.18 -0.01 2.25
CA ARG A 37 20.23 0.94 1.67
C ARG A 37 20.97 1.80 0.65
N ALA A 38 20.44 1.90 -0.57
CA ALA A 38 21.05 2.71 -1.63
C ALA A 38 20.73 4.21 -1.52
N ASP A 39 19.50 4.56 -1.11
CA ASP A 39 19.01 5.94 -0.95
C ASP A 39 19.02 6.83 -2.20
N ASP A 40 19.17 6.23 -3.39
CA ASP A 40 19.19 6.93 -4.68
C ASP A 40 17.79 7.06 -5.31
N TRP A 41 17.03 8.05 -4.84
CA TRP A 41 15.67 8.31 -5.32
C TRP A 41 15.66 8.94 -6.72
N HIS A 42 14.90 8.34 -7.64
CA HIS A 42 14.80 8.81 -9.01
C HIS A 42 13.41 8.59 -9.63
N LEU A 43 13.14 9.32 -10.72
CA LEU A 43 11.99 9.06 -11.58
C LEU A 43 12.26 7.83 -12.45
N ASP A 44 11.22 7.06 -12.80
CA ASP A 44 11.36 5.98 -13.77
C ASP A 44 11.69 6.58 -15.15
N PRO A 45 12.86 6.28 -15.74
CA PRO A 45 13.26 6.85 -17.02
C PRO A 45 12.41 6.33 -18.20
N ARG A 46 11.64 5.26 -18.00
CA ARG A 46 10.71 4.73 -19.01
C ARG A 46 9.49 5.64 -19.19
N MET A 47 9.26 6.58 -18.27
CA MET A 47 8.05 7.39 -18.23
C MET A 47 8.32 8.90 -18.33
N PRO A 48 7.43 9.67 -18.99
CA PRO A 48 7.53 11.12 -18.98
C PRO A 48 7.50 11.66 -17.55
N SER A 49 8.35 12.65 -17.24
CA SER A 49 8.35 13.29 -15.92
C SER A 49 7.01 13.94 -15.57
N ALA A 50 6.26 14.41 -16.57
CA ALA A 50 4.92 14.97 -16.39
C ALA A 50 3.88 13.93 -15.93
N GLU A 51 4.15 12.64 -16.09
CA GLU A 51 3.27 11.54 -15.70
C GLU A 51 3.69 10.89 -14.37
N GLN A 52 4.68 11.45 -13.68
CA GLN A 52 5.23 10.90 -12.44
C GLN A 52 5.36 11.99 -11.38
N THR A 53 5.17 11.65 -10.12
CA THR A 53 5.42 12.54 -9.00
C THR A 53 6.89 12.42 -8.61
N GLY A 54 7.63 13.53 -8.58
CA GLY A 54 9.02 13.56 -8.17
C GLY A 54 9.25 14.15 -6.78
N GLU A 55 10.50 14.51 -6.52
CA GLU A 55 10.95 15.12 -5.27
C GLU A 55 10.18 16.40 -4.92
N GLU A 56 9.55 17.09 -5.88
CA GLU A 56 8.78 18.30 -5.63
C GLU A 56 7.63 18.13 -4.63
N VAL A 57 7.13 16.90 -4.46
CA VAL A 57 6.07 16.58 -3.50
C VAL A 57 6.61 16.22 -2.12
N SER A 58 7.84 15.71 -2.00
CA SER A 58 8.46 15.35 -0.72
C SER A 58 9.46 16.38 -0.19
N ALA A 59 9.87 17.35 -1.01
CA ALA A 59 10.88 18.34 -0.63
C ALA A 59 10.35 19.49 0.25
N ARG A 60 9.03 19.60 0.41
CA ARG A 60 8.35 20.74 1.03
C ARG A 60 7.20 20.32 1.94
N ASN A 61 7.32 19.19 2.63
CA ASN A 61 6.41 18.77 3.70
C ASN A 61 7.07 17.72 4.61
N ASP A 62 6.43 17.45 5.74
CA ASP A 62 6.83 16.41 6.70
C ASP A 62 6.42 14.99 6.25
N LEU A 63 6.04 14.82 4.98
CA LEU A 63 5.68 13.50 4.45
C LEU A 63 6.95 12.74 4.07
N ASP A 64 7.18 11.63 4.75
CA ASP A 64 8.30 10.74 4.48
C ASP A 64 8.27 10.19 3.05
N ARG A 65 9.45 9.89 2.50
CA ARG A 65 9.60 9.14 1.23
C ARG A 65 9.28 7.67 1.47
N GLY A 66 8.01 7.38 1.72
CA GLY A 66 7.51 6.04 1.99
C GLY A 66 7.66 5.15 0.76
N HIS A 67 8.28 3.98 0.92
CA HIS A 67 8.28 2.99 -0.14
C HIS A 67 6.91 2.31 -0.19
N LEU A 68 6.27 2.24 -1.36
CA LEU A 68 5.05 1.43 -1.53
C LEU A 68 5.35 -0.07 -1.47
N VAL A 69 6.47 -0.49 -2.04
CA VAL A 69 7.05 -1.82 -1.82
C VAL A 69 8.08 -1.70 -0.72
N ARG A 70 7.86 -2.34 0.43
CA ARG A 70 8.83 -2.34 1.52
C ARG A 70 10.18 -2.84 0.98
N ARG A 71 11.23 -2.02 1.14
CA ARG A 71 12.56 -2.22 0.54
C ARG A 71 13.08 -3.66 0.60
N ARG A 72 12.90 -4.36 1.73
CA ARG A 72 13.45 -5.71 1.95
C ARG A 72 12.65 -6.83 1.28
N ASP A 73 11.40 -6.58 0.91
CA ASP A 73 10.48 -7.60 0.41
C ASP A 73 10.92 -8.21 -0.94
N PRO A 74 11.42 -7.44 -1.93
CA PRO A 74 11.91 -8.01 -3.18
C PRO A 74 13.39 -8.45 -3.14
N VAL A 75 14.08 -8.33 -2.00
CA VAL A 75 15.54 -8.54 -1.91
C VAL A 75 15.86 -9.99 -1.60
N TRP A 76 15.67 -10.85 -2.60
CA TRP A 76 15.94 -12.28 -2.52
C TRP A 76 16.54 -12.83 -3.82
N GLY A 77 17.08 -14.04 -3.79
CA GLY A 77 17.66 -14.70 -4.96
C GLY A 77 19.19 -14.65 -4.99
N ASP A 78 19.78 -14.62 -6.18
CA ASP A 78 21.23 -14.42 -6.29
C ASP A 78 21.62 -12.95 -6.01
N PRO A 79 22.86 -12.66 -5.58
CA PRO A 79 23.27 -11.31 -5.18
C PRO A 79 23.16 -10.24 -6.27
N ALA A 80 23.16 -10.59 -7.56
CA ALA A 80 22.98 -9.60 -8.63
C ALA A 80 21.50 -9.23 -8.77
N THR A 81 20.62 -10.24 -8.82
CA THR A 81 19.16 -10.05 -8.85
C THR A 81 18.66 -9.28 -7.63
N ALA A 82 19.12 -9.64 -6.43
CA ALA A 82 18.71 -8.96 -5.20
C ALA A 82 19.15 -7.49 -5.14
N ARG A 83 20.33 -7.15 -5.70
CA ARG A 83 20.79 -5.75 -5.81
C ARG A 83 19.93 -4.94 -6.77
N LEU A 84 19.64 -5.49 -7.95
CA LEU A 84 18.73 -4.86 -8.92
C LEU A 84 17.34 -4.62 -8.32
N ALA A 85 16.82 -5.59 -7.58
CA ALA A 85 15.54 -5.47 -6.89
C ALA A 85 15.56 -4.40 -5.79
N ASN A 86 16.64 -4.32 -4.99
CA ASN A 86 16.81 -3.34 -3.93
C ASN A 86 16.95 -1.90 -4.48
N GLU A 87 17.67 -1.71 -5.58
CA GLU A 87 17.81 -0.41 -6.25
C GLU A 87 16.48 0.06 -6.85
N ALA A 88 15.71 -0.86 -7.43
CA ALA A 88 14.41 -0.56 -8.03
C ALA A 88 13.36 -0.04 -7.03
N THR A 89 13.53 -0.26 -5.72
CA THR A 89 12.56 0.24 -4.72
C THR A 89 12.67 1.75 -4.47
N PHE A 90 13.69 2.42 -5.01
CA PHE A 90 13.91 3.87 -4.88
C PHE A 90 13.29 4.68 -6.03
N VAL A 91 12.27 4.13 -6.71
CA VAL A 91 11.46 4.88 -7.67
C VAL A 91 10.31 5.58 -6.94
N PHE A 92 10.10 6.87 -7.24
CA PHE A 92 8.95 7.61 -6.73
C PHE A 92 7.64 7.03 -7.27
N THR A 93 6.84 6.41 -6.40
CA THR A 93 5.62 5.71 -6.82
C THR A 93 4.38 6.10 -6.03
N GLY A 94 4.40 7.20 -5.25
CA GLY A 94 3.40 7.66 -4.25
C GLY A 94 1.94 7.13 -4.27
N PRO A 95 1.25 7.18 -3.12
CA PRO A 95 0.02 6.41 -2.89
C PRO A 95 -1.20 6.85 -3.72
N VAL A 96 -2.20 5.96 -3.80
CA VAL A 96 -3.50 6.18 -4.45
C VAL A 96 -4.33 7.22 -3.69
N PHE A 97 -5.02 8.11 -4.43
CA PHE A 97 -6.01 9.03 -3.85
C PHE A 97 -7.46 8.65 -4.18
N ASP A 98 -8.36 8.87 -3.24
CA ASP A 98 -9.79 8.99 -3.45
C ASP A 98 -10.16 10.41 -3.94
N PRO A 99 -11.15 10.60 -4.85
CA PRO A 99 -11.64 11.92 -5.24
C PRO A 99 -12.24 12.76 -4.11
N ALA A 100 -12.48 12.20 -2.93
CA ALA A 100 -12.88 12.90 -1.72
C ALA A 100 -11.69 13.18 -0.77
N ASP A 101 -10.48 12.70 -1.06
CA ASP A 101 -9.31 12.98 -0.22
C ASP A 101 -9.01 14.49 -0.17
N PRO A 102 -8.65 15.02 1.02
CA PRO A 102 -8.41 16.43 1.21
C PRO A 102 -7.17 16.90 0.41
N PRO A 103 -7.19 18.11 -0.16
CA PRO A 103 -6.02 18.69 -0.78
C PRO A 103 -4.94 19.02 0.27
N TYR A 104 -3.68 18.81 -0.08
CA TYR A 104 -2.51 19.18 0.70
C TYR A 104 -1.32 19.42 -0.25
N SER A 105 -0.71 20.60 -0.18
CA SER A 105 0.49 20.95 -0.97
C SER A 105 0.41 20.60 -2.48
N GLY A 106 -0.77 20.79 -3.09
CA GLY A 106 -1.00 20.54 -4.52
C GLY A 106 -1.28 19.08 -4.91
N ILE A 107 -1.28 18.15 -3.95
CA ILE A 107 -1.76 16.77 -4.10
C ILE A 107 -2.98 16.54 -3.19
N ARG A 108 -3.55 15.33 -3.20
CA ARG A 108 -4.51 14.90 -2.18
C ARG A 108 -3.79 14.03 -1.15
N ILE A 109 -4.28 13.88 0.08
CA ILE A 109 -3.72 12.92 1.06
C ILE A 109 -4.66 11.72 1.19
N PRO A 110 -4.18 10.48 0.99
CA PRO A 110 -4.99 9.29 1.19
C PRO A 110 -5.46 9.20 2.63
N ARG A 111 -6.76 9.02 2.84
CA ARG A 111 -7.29 8.68 4.17
C ARG A 111 -7.16 7.20 4.50
N LEU A 112 -7.16 6.36 3.47
CA LEU A 112 -7.16 4.91 3.58
C LEU A 112 -5.94 4.33 2.88
N PHE A 113 -5.29 3.37 3.53
CA PHE A 113 -4.29 2.50 2.92
C PHE A 113 -4.81 1.07 2.98
N TRP A 114 -4.52 0.26 1.97
CA TRP A 114 -4.92 -1.13 1.94
C TRP A 114 -3.72 -2.03 1.66
N LYS A 115 -3.80 -3.27 2.12
CA LYS A 115 -2.82 -4.32 1.83
C LYS A 115 -3.52 -5.66 1.71
N ILE A 116 -3.13 -6.46 0.73
CA ILE A 116 -3.51 -7.87 0.65
C ILE A 116 -2.23 -8.68 0.82
N ALA A 117 -2.22 -9.57 1.81
CA ALA A 117 -1.22 -10.63 1.91
C ALA A 117 -1.76 -11.87 1.23
N ALA A 118 -1.00 -12.47 0.31
CA ALA A 118 -1.35 -13.72 -0.34
C ALA A 118 -0.20 -14.70 -0.22
N TRP A 119 -0.50 -15.97 0.03
CA TRP A 119 0.51 -17.02 0.22
C TRP A 119 0.02 -18.35 -0.31
N ILE A 120 0.97 -19.23 -0.63
CA ILE A 120 0.70 -20.60 -1.06
C ILE A 120 1.11 -21.55 0.06
N THR A 121 0.19 -22.41 0.48
CA THR A 121 0.48 -23.52 1.40
C THR A 121 0.54 -24.83 0.61
N ALA A 122 1.37 -25.77 1.08
CA ALA A 122 1.37 -27.12 0.52
C ALA A 122 0.17 -27.89 1.08
N GLY A 123 -0.82 -28.19 0.23
CA GLY A 123 -1.91 -29.09 0.59
C GLY A 123 -1.38 -30.51 0.75
N VAL A 124 -1.63 -31.14 1.90
CA VAL A 124 -1.15 -32.49 2.24
C VAL A 124 -1.69 -33.55 1.24
N SER A 125 -2.79 -33.25 0.54
CA SER A 125 -3.45 -34.16 -0.41
C SER A 125 -4.00 -33.51 -1.69
N SER A 126 -4.04 -32.18 -1.80
CA SER A 126 -4.75 -31.43 -2.87
C SER A 126 -3.86 -30.54 -3.76
N GLY A 127 -2.54 -30.52 -3.53
CA GLY A 127 -1.63 -29.61 -4.24
C GLY A 127 -1.53 -28.24 -3.56
N PRO A 128 -0.84 -27.26 -4.18
CA PRO A 128 -0.69 -25.92 -3.61
C PRO A 128 -2.04 -25.21 -3.50
N GLU A 129 -2.32 -24.62 -2.34
CA GLU A 129 -3.53 -23.85 -2.06
C GLU A 129 -3.18 -22.38 -1.89
N LEU A 130 -3.84 -21.49 -2.64
CA LEU A 130 -3.71 -20.05 -2.49
C LEU A 130 -4.62 -19.58 -1.35
N SER A 131 -4.08 -18.74 -0.49
CA SER A 131 -4.82 -18.06 0.58
C SER A 131 -4.50 -16.57 0.55
N ALA A 132 -5.45 -15.74 0.97
CA ALA A 132 -5.30 -14.29 1.05
C ALA A 132 -5.94 -13.70 2.31
N ALA A 133 -5.44 -12.55 2.76
CA ALA A 133 -6.03 -11.75 3.83
C ALA A 133 -5.92 -10.25 3.50
N GLY A 134 -7.02 -9.52 3.66
CA GLY A 134 -7.15 -8.10 3.36
C GLY A 134 -7.06 -7.23 4.61
N PHE A 135 -6.35 -6.11 4.50
CA PHE A 135 -6.20 -5.12 5.57
C PHE A 135 -6.46 -3.72 5.06
N VAL A 136 -7.10 -2.88 5.87
CA VAL A 136 -7.25 -1.44 5.64
C VAL A 136 -6.78 -0.68 6.88
N LEU A 137 -5.94 0.32 6.67
CA LEU A 137 -5.56 1.31 7.67
C LEU A 137 -6.33 2.61 7.38
N ASP A 138 -7.04 3.11 8.37
CA ASP A 138 -7.80 4.37 8.32
C ASP A 138 -7.13 5.42 9.21
N GLN A 139 -6.73 6.53 8.59
CA GLN A 139 -6.19 7.72 9.26
C GLN A 139 -7.12 8.94 9.14
N SER A 140 -8.41 8.75 8.84
CA SER A 140 -9.37 9.85 8.69
C SER A 140 -9.48 10.70 9.96
N ALA A 141 -9.43 10.09 11.14
CA ALA A 141 -9.46 10.80 12.42
C ALA A 141 -8.23 11.71 12.61
N GLN A 142 -7.08 11.33 12.05
CA GLN A 142 -5.85 12.12 12.10
C GLN A 142 -5.95 13.36 11.20
N LEU A 143 -6.58 13.24 10.02
CA LEU A 143 -6.70 14.33 9.06
C LEU A 143 -7.84 15.31 9.40
N ALA A 144 -8.74 14.95 10.32
CA ALA A 144 -9.89 15.80 10.68
C ALA A 144 -9.50 17.07 11.45
N ASP A 145 -8.44 17.00 12.26
CA ASP A 145 -8.00 18.11 13.13
C ASP A 145 -6.80 18.90 12.57
N ILE A 146 -6.27 18.49 11.41
CA ILE A 146 -5.16 19.17 10.75
C ILE A 146 -5.74 20.09 9.67
N ASP A 147 -5.48 21.39 9.79
CA ASP A 147 -5.76 22.33 8.71
C ASP A 147 -4.71 22.17 7.60
N LEU A 148 -4.94 21.19 6.73
CA LEU A 148 -4.07 20.83 5.61
C LEU A 148 -3.92 21.97 4.58
N GLU A 149 -4.81 22.96 4.56
CA GLU A 149 -4.71 24.13 3.68
C GLU A 149 -3.81 25.22 4.26
N SER A 150 -3.84 25.45 5.59
CA SER A 150 -2.98 26.44 6.24
C SER A 150 -1.62 25.91 6.69
N THR A 151 -1.45 24.58 6.80
CA THR A 151 -0.17 23.92 7.07
C THR A 151 0.70 23.92 5.81
N ARG A 152 1.09 25.10 5.34
CA ARG A 152 2.20 25.28 4.41
C ARG A 152 3.48 24.88 5.12
N ALA A 153 4.45 24.38 4.36
CA ALA A 153 5.76 23.83 4.70
C ALA A 153 6.67 24.61 5.70
N ASP A 154 6.17 25.67 6.32
CA ASP A 154 6.91 26.61 7.17
C ASP A 154 6.62 26.41 8.68
N VAL A 155 5.80 25.43 9.06
CA VAL A 155 5.65 25.04 10.48
C VAL A 155 6.79 24.08 10.82
N ALA A 156 7.73 24.54 11.66
CA ALA A 156 8.95 23.82 12.01
C ALA A 156 8.74 22.52 12.81
N ASP A 157 7.49 22.19 13.16
CA ASP A 157 7.14 21.02 13.94
C ASP A 157 5.78 20.48 13.44
N PRO A 158 5.73 19.32 12.75
CA PRO A 158 4.47 18.71 12.35
C PRO A 158 3.59 18.48 13.57
N PRO A 159 2.26 18.72 13.48
CA PRO A 159 1.37 18.39 14.58
C PRO A 159 1.47 16.89 14.91
N PRO A 160 1.40 16.51 16.20
CA PRO A 160 1.54 15.12 16.62
C PRO A 160 0.50 14.26 15.88
N LEU A 161 0.98 13.30 15.11
CA LEU A 161 0.14 12.37 14.37
C LEU A 161 -0.63 11.52 15.38
N GLY A 162 -1.97 11.62 15.36
CA GLY A 162 -2.86 10.75 16.16
C GLY A 162 -2.75 9.28 15.74
N GLY A 163 -3.40 8.38 16.49
CA GLY A 163 -3.38 6.95 16.17
C GLY A 163 -4.14 6.63 14.87
N PHE A 164 -3.58 5.76 14.04
CA PHE A 164 -4.31 5.12 12.94
C PHE A 164 -5.13 3.94 13.44
N THR A 165 -6.23 3.62 12.75
CA THR A 165 -7.02 2.42 13.04
C THR A 165 -6.82 1.39 11.95
N THR A 166 -6.40 0.19 12.31
CA THR A 166 -6.21 -0.93 11.38
C THR A 166 -7.41 -1.86 11.43
N PHE A 167 -7.83 -2.34 10.27
CA PHE A 167 -8.91 -3.31 10.10
C PHE A 167 -8.43 -4.51 9.29
N GLU A 168 -8.89 -5.68 9.66
CA GLU A 168 -9.00 -6.83 8.75
C GLU A 168 -10.35 -6.74 8.04
N VAL A 169 -10.34 -6.92 6.72
CA VAL A 169 -11.50 -6.68 5.84
C VAL A 169 -11.61 -7.76 4.76
N PRO A 170 -12.80 -8.00 4.20
CA PRO A 170 -12.93 -8.82 3.01
C PRO A 170 -12.10 -8.25 1.85
N VAL A 171 -11.41 -9.11 1.10
CA VAL A 171 -10.69 -8.71 -0.12
C VAL A 171 -11.65 -8.13 -1.16
N ALA A 172 -12.92 -8.57 -1.16
CA ALA A 172 -13.98 -8.01 -2.00
C ALA A 172 -14.23 -6.51 -1.73
N ASP A 173 -14.10 -6.07 -0.48
CA ASP A 173 -14.28 -4.66 -0.12
C ASP A 173 -13.09 -3.82 -0.61
N ILE A 174 -11.87 -4.37 -0.60
CA ILE A 174 -10.69 -3.74 -1.19
C ILE A 174 -10.87 -3.62 -2.71
N GLN A 175 -11.38 -4.66 -3.38
CA GLN A 175 -11.73 -4.61 -4.81
C GLN A 175 -12.77 -3.50 -5.09
N GLN A 176 -13.82 -3.39 -4.28
CA GLN A 176 -14.82 -2.35 -4.44
C GLN A 176 -14.25 -0.94 -4.20
N LEU A 177 -13.43 -0.75 -3.15
CA LEU A 177 -12.80 0.52 -2.81
C LEU A 177 -11.82 1.02 -3.88
N THR A 178 -11.07 0.10 -4.49
CA THR A 178 -9.99 0.43 -5.43
C THR A 178 -10.44 0.39 -6.89
N GLY A 179 -11.52 -0.34 -7.20
CA GLY A 179 -11.94 -0.65 -8.56
C GLY A 179 -11.01 -1.62 -9.29
N LEU A 180 -10.05 -2.24 -8.60
CA LEU A 180 -9.15 -3.24 -9.18
C LEU A 180 -9.84 -4.60 -9.31
N THR A 181 -9.55 -5.34 -10.38
CA THR A 181 -10.00 -6.73 -10.53
C THR A 181 -9.08 -7.66 -9.73
N LEU A 182 -9.59 -8.20 -8.63
CA LEU A 182 -8.87 -9.03 -7.65
C LEU A 182 -9.54 -10.40 -7.45
N ASP A 183 -10.34 -10.86 -8.42
CA ASP A 183 -11.23 -12.03 -8.29
C ASP A 183 -10.52 -13.29 -7.76
N ALA A 184 -9.28 -13.54 -8.16
CA ALA A 184 -8.50 -14.69 -7.67
C ALA A 184 -8.14 -14.57 -6.17
N LEU A 185 -7.88 -13.36 -5.69
CA LEU A 185 -7.60 -13.10 -4.28
C LEU A 185 -8.89 -13.09 -3.45
N VAL A 186 -10.00 -12.62 -4.03
CA VAL A 186 -11.34 -12.75 -3.43
C VAL A 186 -11.69 -14.22 -3.24
N ALA A 187 -11.44 -15.06 -4.24
CA ALA A 187 -11.69 -16.51 -4.15
C ALA A 187 -10.80 -17.22 -3.11
N ALA A 188 -9.63 -16.65 -2.79
CA ALA A 188 -8.68 -17.18 -1.83
C ALA A 188 -8.80 -16.55 -0.43
N ASP A 189 -9.75 -15.64 -0.22
CA ASP A 189 -9.87 -14.86 1.00
C ASP A 189 -10.14 -15.76 2.22
N ARG A 190 -9.37 -15.53 3.28
CA ARG A 190 -9.48 -16.24 4.55
C ARG A 190 -10.42 -15.55 5.54
N TYR A 191 -10.79 -14.30 5.27
CA TYR A 191 -11.61 -13.51 6.19
C TYR A 191 -12.97 -14.15 6.45
N GLN A 192 -13.31 -14.32 7.73
CA GLN A 192 -14.61 -14.84 8.17
C GLN A 192 -15.34 -13.76 8.97
N PRO A 193 -16.28 -13.03 8.36
CA PRO A 193 -17.03 -12.01 9.07
C PRO A 193 -17.89 -12.65 10.17
N SER A 194 -17.85 -12.07 11.36
CA SER A 194 -18.87 -12.38 12.38
C SER A 194 -20.23 -11.85 11.88
N PRO A 195 -21.33 -12.60 12.03
CA PRO A 195 -22.64 -12.12 11.65
C PRO A 195 -22.99 -10.86 12.46
N VAL A 196 -23.13 -9.73 11.78
CA VAL A 196 -23.57 -8.47 12.39
C VAL A 196 -25.06 -8.61 12.69
N SER A 197 -25.48 -8.44 13.95
CA SER A 197 -26.88 -8.63 14.36
C SER A 197 -27.82 -7.55 13.84
N ASP A 198 -27.30 -6.38 13.46
CA ASP A 198 -28.13 -5.21 13.16
C ASP A 198 -27.84 -4.70 11.75
N GLY A 199 -28.77 -4.93 10.82
CA GLY A 199 -28.70 -4.60 9.39
C GLY A 199 -28.69 -3.09 9.06
N GLN A 200 -28.00 -2.26 9.85
CA GLN A 200 -27.81 -0.83 9.65
C GLN A 200 -26.37 -0.42 9.33
N GLY A 201 -25.44 -1.36 9.24
CA GLY A 201 -24.05 -1.03 8.94
C GLY A 201 -23.77 -1.07 7.44
N GLY A 202 -23.19 0.01 6.90
CA GLY A 202 -22.63 0.02 5.53
C GLY A 202 -21.46 -0.94 5.37
N MET A 203 -20.70 -0.85 4.27
CA MET A 203 -19.56 -1.74 3.96
C MET A 203 -18.63 -2.02 5.16
N ARG A 204 -18.38 -1.02 6.03
CA ARG A 204 -17.51 -1.14 7.21
C ARG A 204 -18.09 -1.95 8.38
N ALA A 205 -19.35 -2.36 8.33
CA ALA A 205 -20.02 -3.07 9.43
C ALA A 205 -19.40 -4.43 9.73
N ILE A 206 -18.88 -5.06 8.69
CA ILE A 206 -18.28 -6.39 8.74
C ILE A 206 -16.76 -6.32 8.90
N TRP A 207 -16.18 -5.12 9.02
CA TRP A 207 -14.74 -4.94 9.22
C TRP A 207 -14.38 -5.18 10.67
N ARG A 208 -13.26 -5.88 10.89
CA ARG A 208 -12.75 -6.13 12.24
C ARG A 208 -11.63 -5.17 12.55
N GLN A 209 -11.81 -4.32 13.54
CA GLN A 209 -10.71 -3.51 14.05
C GLN A 209 -9.66 -4.40 14.73
N LEU A 210 -8.39 -4.18 14.40
CA LEU A 210 -7.24 -4.86 14.98
C LEU A 210 -6.55 -3.92 15.98
N ALA A 211 -6.49 -4.32 17.24
CA ALA A 211 -5.70 -3.66 18.28
C ALA A 211 -4.32 -4.32 18.46
N GLN A 212 -4.20 -5.59 18.09
CA GLN A 212 -2.99 -6.40 18.25
C GLN A 212 -2.94 -7.53 17.20
N LEU A 213 -1.76 -8.13 17.05
CA LEU A 213 -1.53 -9.18 16.04
C LEU A 213 -2.45 -10.41 16.21
N SER A 214 -2.80 -10.77 17.46
CA SER A 214 -3.66 -11.92 17.75
C SER A 214 -5.12 -11.74 17.33
N ASP A 215 -5.52 -10.55 16.91
CA ASP A 215 -6.90 -10.28 16.49
C ASP A 215 -7.19 -10.79 15.05
N ILE A 216 -6.14 -11.06 14.26
CA ILE A 216 -6.18 -11.54 12.87
C ILE A 216 -6.74 -12.97 12.81
N GLN A 217 -7.61 -13.25 11.83
CA GLN A 217 -8.16 -14.58 11.59
C GLN A 217 -7.73 -15.15 10.23
N LEU A 218 -6.82 -16.13 10.25
CA LEU A 218 -6.34 -16.85 9.06
C LEU A 218 -6.79 -18.31 9.06
#